data_AF-A0A380VB34-F1
#
_entry.id   AF-A0A380VB34-F1
#
_cell.length_a   1.000
_cell.length_b   1.000
_cell.length_c   1.000
_cell.angle_alpha   90.00
_cell.angle_beta   90.00
_cell.angle_gamma   90.00
#
_symmetry.space_group_name_H-M   'P 1'
#
loop_
_entity.id
_entity.type
_entity.pdbx_description
1 polymer ?
#
loop_
_entity_poly.entity_id
_entity_poly.type
_entity_poly.pdbx_seq_one_letter_code
_entity_poly.pdbx_strand_id
1 'polypeptide(L)'
;MMSHRILTLYKIDNNPLVDSLNNLEISGKIRFLKSVLLKNSQFKVDDNGDWRLKFFVGKIYEQSFLVSENLDLKEVELSTLSVIIDKYNGFNSEHSEHLSLSIRDNKSIKLEKFLEYSSHYSYIDAKGIAFFSQLEGQQDHFKRHIILQALAYAYLGAIEFITNKLAEKVNCNDCNISDLNDLYIEAAKFNSVFFFYQPVLSKNTGLTEAWRCIDKALEVNISSKELLEQLSMVHYILNLDSENKKRALEKQAKNKQEKWNLAFVIIGIILAIIELLK
;
A
#
# COMPACT_ATOMS: atom_id res chain seq x y z
N MET A 1 12.79 23.24 29.34
CA MET A 1 13.45 23.31 28.04
C MET A 1 12.52 22.73 27.00
N MET A 2 12.13 23.56 26.04
CA MET A 2 11.36 23.14 24.87
C MET A 2 12.29 22.37 23.93
N SER A 3 11.82 21.24 23.39
CA SER A 3 12.52 20.46 22.37
C SER A 3 11.69 20.45 21.11
N HIS A 4 12.24 20.94 20.01
CA HIS A 4 11.63 20.86 18.68
C HIS A 4 12.49 19.96 17.81
N ARG A 5 11.88 18.94 17.19
CA ARG A 5 12.53 18.05 16.22
C ARG A 5 11.70 17.99 14.95
N ILE A 6 12.39 17.91 13.82
CA ILE A 6 11.79 17.78 12.49
C ILE A 6 12.45 16.56 11.85
N LEU A 7 11.62 15.67 11.33
CA LEU A 7 12.04 14.52 10.55
C LEU A 7 11.34 14.55 9.20
N THR A 8 11.99 14.02 8.19
CA THR A 8 11.42 13.90 6.86
C THR A 8 11.37 12.44 6.47
N LEU A 9 10.25 12.04 5.87
CA LEU A 9 10.01 10.72 5.30
C LEU A 9 10.31 10.77 3.81
N TYR A 10 11.24 9.95 3.38
CA TYR A 10 11.69 9.84 1.99
C TYR A 10 11.31 8.49 1.40
N LYS A 11 10.95 8.50 0.11
CA LYS A 11 10.86 7.29 -0.70
C LYS A 11 12.24 6.89 -1.19
N ILE A 12 12.62 5.62 -0.97
CA ILE A 12 13.89 5.08 -1.46
C ILE A 12 13.65 3.89 -2.40
N ASP A 13 14.32 3.91 -3.55
CA ASP A 13 14.23 2.86 -4.57
C ASP A 13 15.25 1.74 -4.35
N ASN A 14 16.36 2.04 -3.67
CA ASN A 14 17.43 1.09 -3.38
C ASN A 14 17.89 1.20 -1.94
N ASN A 15 18.35 0.08 -1.39
CA ASN A 15 18.95 0.02 -0.07
C ASN A 15 20.43 0.41 -0.21
N PRO A 16 20.88 1.63 0.18
CA PRO A 16 22.31 1.84 0.30
C PRO A 16 22.88 0.82 1.29
N LEU A 17 24.06 0.28 0.97
CA LEU A 17 24.80 -0.59 1.86
C LEU A 17 25.12 0.22 3.11
N VAL A 18 24.49 -0.14 4.23
CA VAL A 18 24.82 0.39 5.55
C VAL A 18 25.44 -0.75 6.34
N ASP A 19 26.62 -0.48 6.89
CA ASP A 19 27.48 -1.49 7.54
C ASP A 19 26.87 -2.05 8.84
N SER A 20 25.93 -1.34 9.46
CA SER A 20 25.27 -1.70 10.73
C SER A 20 23.79 -1.32 10.73
N LEU A 21 22.90 -2.31 10.91
CA LEU A 21 21.45 -2.08 11.01
C LEU A 21 20.86 -2.80 12.23
N ASN A 22 20.50 -2.02 13.24
CA ASN A 22 19.85 -2.51 14.45
C ASN A 22 18.32 -2.57 14.26
N ASN A 23 17.64 -3.41 15.03
CA ASN A 23 16.16 -3.41 15.02
C ASN A 23 15.65 -2.11 15.64
N LEU A 24 14.70 -1.46 14.95
CA LEU A 24 14.03 -0.30 15.51
C LEU A 24 13.07 -0.74 16.62
N GLU A 25 13.22 -0.13 17.80
CA GLU A 25 12.39 -0.39 18.98
C GLU A 25 11.65 0.89 19.40
N ILE A 26 10.34 0.76 19.65
CA ILE A 26 9.49 1.83 20.20
C ILE A 26 8.80 1.28 21.44
N SER A 27 9.20 1.74 22.63
CA SER A 27 8.85 1.13 23.92
C SER A 27 9.12 -0.40 23.93
N GLY A 28 10.30 -0.81 23.46
CA GLY A 28 10.70 -2.22 23.33
C GLY A 28 10.33 -2.83 21.97
N LYS A 29 9.05 -3.09 21.67
CA LYS A 29 8.68 -3.71 20.37
C LYS A 29 7.48 -3.05 19.71
N ILE A 30 7.59 -2.89 18.39
CA ILE A 30 6.49 -2.45 17.53
C ILE A 30 5.43 -3.56 17.49
N ARG A 31 4.29 -3.33 18.16
CA ARG A 31 3.22 -4.32 18.37
C ARG A 31 1.81 -3.78 18.18
N PHE A 32 1.68 -2.54 17.72
CA PHE A 32 0.38 -1.87 17.60
C PHE A 32 -0.31 -2.12 16.24
N LEU A 33 0.41 -2.66 15.25
CA LEU A 33 -0.15 -3.07 13.96
C LEU A 33 -0.64 -4.53 14.00
N LYS A 34 -1.51 -4.89 13.06
CA LYS A 34 -1.90 -6.28 12.80
C LYS A 34 -0.66 -7.16 12.56
N SER A 35 -0.70 -8.39 13.07
CA SER A 35 0.45 -9.31 13.07
C SER A 35 0.97 -9.65 11.67
N VAL A 36 0.08 -9.75 10.68
CA VAL A 36 0.47 -10.03 9.29
C VAL A 36 1.29 -8.89 8.69
N LEU A 37 0.97 -7.63 9.00
CA LEU A 37 1.78 -6.48 8.57
C LEU A 37 3.16 -6.54 9.21
N LEU A 38 3.24 -6.77 10.52
CA LEU A 38 4.50 -6.84 11.25
C LEU A 38 5.41 -7.97 10.72
N LYS A 39 4.84 -9.13 10.39
CA LYS A 39 5.58 -10.27 9.83
C LYS A 39 6.16 -9.98 8.44
N ASN A 40 5.56 -9.07 7.69
CA ASN A 40 5.95 -8.72 6.33
C ASN A 40 6.52 -7.30 6.27
N SER A 41 7.04 -6.79 7.39
CA SER A 41 7.69 -5.48 7.47
C SER A 41 9.06 -5.63 8.14
N GLN A 42 9.97 -4.73 7.80
CA GLN A 42 11.29 -4.64 8.42
C GLN A 42 11.49 -3.21 8.92
N PHE A 43 11.77 -3.06 10.21
CA PHE A 43 12.00 -1.77 10.84
C PHE A 43 13.41 -1.75 11.42
N LYS A 44 14.28 -0.93 10.82
CA LYS A 44 15.68 -0.82 11.18
C LYS A 44 16.05 0.61 11.51
N VAL A 45 17.10 0.74 12.30
CA VAL A 45 17.76 2.02 12.60
C VAL A 45 19.25 1.83 12.37
N ASP A 46 19.89 2.81 11.73
CA ASP A 46 21.34 2.84 11.57
C ASP A 46 22.02 3.60 12.72
N ASP A 47 23.35 3.65 12.68
CA ASP A 47 24.16 4.27 13.73
C ASP A 47 23.98 5.80 13.81
N ASN A 48 23.49 6.44 12.74
CA ASN A 48 23.16 7.86 12.72
C ASN A 48 21.78 8.14 13.34
N GLY A 49 21.01 7.10 13.62
CA GLY A 49 19.65 7.21 14.14
C GLY A 49 18.58 7.34 13.06
N ASP A 50 18.95 7.20 11.77
CA ASP A 50 18.00 7.23 10.67
C ASP A 50 17.27 5.90 10.56
N TRP A 51 15.97 5.96 10.23
CA TRP A 51 15.14 4.77 10.21
C TRP A 51 14.98 4.26 8.79
N ARG A 52 15.18 2.96 8.61
CA ARG A 52 14.89 2.25 7.37
C ARG A 52 13.66 1.38 7.58
N LEU A 53 12.59 1.75 6.89
CA LEU A 53 11.29 1.10 7.01
C LEU A 53 10.98 0.39 5.69
N LYS A 54 10.74 -0.91 5.75
CA LYS A 54 10.27 -1.70 4.62
C LYS A 54 8.93 -2.34 4.93
N PHE A 55 8.04 -2.32 3.96
CA PHE A 55 6.72 -2.92 4.02
C PHE A 55 6.50 -3.86 2.84
N PHE A 56 5.72 -4.92 3.07
CA PHE A 56 5.41 -5.97 2.10
C PHE A 56 6.66 -6.68 1.58
N VAL A 57 7.57 -7.00 2.50
CA VAL A 57 8.89 -7.54 2.17
C VAL A 57 8.79 -8.82 1.33
N GLY A 58 9.54 -8.88 0.24
CA GLY A 58 9.57 -10.01 -0.70
C GLY A 58 8.40 -10.06 -1.67
N LYS A 59 7.60 -8.99 -1.78
CA LYS A 59 6.55 -8.83 -2.79
C LYS A 59 7.00 -7.91 -3.92
N ILE A 60 6.37 -8.05 -5.08
CA ILE A 60 6.65 -7.20 -6.26
C ILE A 60 6.34 -5.71 -6.02
N TYR A 61 5.50 -5.44 -5.00
CA TYR A 61 5.09 -4.11 -4.56
C TYR A 61 5.72 -3.73 -3.21
N GLU A 62 6.88 -4.33 -2.85
CA GLU A 62 7.64 -3.93 -1.65
C GLU A 62 7.90 -2.42 -1.63
N GLN A 63 7.71 -1.79 -0.47
CA GLN A 63 7.89 -0.35 -0.31
C GLN A 63 8.97 -0.08 0.74
N SER A 64 10.00 0.67 0.34
CA SER A 64 11.09 1.09 1.22
C SER A 64 11.06 2.59 1.45
N PHE A 65 11.38 3.00 2.68
CA PHE A 65 11.41 4.39 3.13
C PHE A 65 12.59 4.66 4.07
N LEU A 66 13.03 5.92 4.07
CA LEU A 66 14.00 6.46 5.00
C LEU A 66 13.34 7.56 5.85
N VAL A 67 13.59 7.59 7.14
CA VAL A 67 13.22 8.70 8.03
C VAL A 67 14.48 9.29 8.61
N SER A 68 14.74 10.57 8.34
CA SER A 68 15.95 11.26 8.78
C SER A 68 15.64 12.71 9.17
N GLU A 69 16.48 13.30 10.03
CA GLU A 69 16.39 14.73 10.38
C GLU A 69 17.13 15.64 9.40
N ASN A 70 18.12 15.11 8.67
CA ASN A 70 18.92 15.89 7.74
C ASN A 70 19.45 14.96 6.64
N LEU A 71 18.71 14.89 5.54
CA LEU A 71 19.21 14.29 4.31
C LEU A 71 19.37 15.37 3.25
N ASP A 72 20.62 15.78 3.01
CA ASP A 72 21.00 16.39 1.74
C ASP A 72 21.24 15.25 0.77
N LEU A 73 20.31 14.99 -0.16
CA LEU A 73 20.52 14.44 -1.53
C LEU A 73 19.28 13.71 -2.09
N LYS A 74 18.93 14.04 -3.34
CA LYS A 74 18.28 13.26 -4.44
C LYS A 74 17.06 12.36 -4.18
N GLU A 75 16.61 12.14 -2.96
CA GLU A 75 15.47 11.30 -2.63
C GLU A 75 14.15 12.07 -2.74
N VAL A 76 13.07 11.37 -3.08
CA VAL A 76 11.74 11.99 -3.19
C VAL A 76 11.18 12.16 -1.78
N GLU A 77 11.13 13.40 -1.30
CA GLU A 77 10.43 13.75 -0.06
C GLU A 77 8.94 13.46 -0.20
N LEU A 78 8.40 12.71 0.77
CA LEU A 78 6.97 12.40 0.84
C LEU A 78 6.25 13.27 1.85
N SER A 79 6.85 13.44 3.04
CA SER A 79 6.17 14.07 4.16
C SER A 79 7.14 14.55 5.23
N THR A 80 6.82 15.66 5.88
CA THR A 80 7.58 16.18 7.02
C THR A 80 6.81 15.96 8.34
N LEU A 81 7.52 15.51 9.38
CA LEU A 81 7.01 15.17 10.70
C LEU A 81 7.70 16.06 11.74
N SER A 82 6.93 16.93 12.37
CA SER A 82 7.40 17.93 13.32
C SER A 82 6.84 17.68 14.71
N VAL A 83 7.71 17.68 15.73
CA VAL A 83 7.32 17.46 17.12
C VAL A 83 7.91 18.53 18.03
N ILE A 84 7.05 19.12 18.86
CA ILE A 84 7.44 19.99 19.97
C ILE A 84 7.05 19.32 21.29
N ILE A 85 8.02 19.15 22.19
CA ILE A 85 7.76 18.83 23.59
C ILE A 85 8.13 20.04 24.45
N ASP A 86 7.11 20.67 25.06
CA ASP A 86 7.31 21.76 26.02
C ASP A 86 6.60 21.46 27.34
N LYS A 87 7.40 21.14 28.35
CA LYS A 87 6.94 20.76 29.69
C LYS A 87 6.33 21.92 30.48
N TYR A 88 6.65 23.16 30.11
CA TYR A 88 6.37 24.34 30.93
C TYR A 88 5.23 25.17 30.39
N ASN A 89 5.07 25.22 29.07
CA ASN A 89 4.05 26.04 28.41
C ASN A 89 2.95 25.18 27.80
N GLY A 90 1.70 25.64 27.91
CA GLY A 90 0.57 25.07 27.19
C GLY A 90 0.69 25.27 25.68
N PHE A 91 -0.05 24.47 24.91
CA PHE A 91 -0.13 24.67 23.46
C PHE A 91 -0.66 26.08 23.16
N ASN A 92 0.02 26.82 22.28
CA ASN A 92 -0.25 28.23 22.03
C ASN A 92 0.06 28.60 20.57
N SER A 93 -0.21 29.85 20.18
CA SER A 93 -0.05 30.30 18.80
C SER A 93 1.39 30.16 18.30
N GLU A 94 2.38 30.47 19.13
CA GLU A 94 3.81 30.32 18.79
C GLU A 94 4.14 28.85 18.46
N HIS A 95 3.71 27.90 19.30
CA HIS A 95 3.86 26.47 19.02
C HIS A 95 3.21 26.06 17.69
N SER A 96 1.98 26.51 17.43
CA SER A 96 1.26 26.20 16.19
C SER A 96 1.98 26.77 14.96
N GLU A 97 2.55 27.98 15.07
CA GLU A 97 3.29 28.62 13.99
C GLU A 97 4.61 27.91 13.69
N HIS A 98 5.36 27.52 14.72
CA HIS A 98 6.59 26.73 14.55
C HIS A 98 6.32 25.40 13.87
N LEU A 99 5.31 24.66 14.35
CA LEU A 99 4.90 23.41 13.74
C LEU A 99 4.44 23.61 12.28
N SER A 100 3.65 24.66 12.03
CA SER A 100 3.15 25.00 10.69
C SER A 100 4.28 25.29 9.72
N LEU A 101 5.28 26.09 10.15
CA LEU A 101 6.46 26.39 9.35
C LEU A 101 7.22 25.11 9.00
N SER A 102 7.38 24.18 9.94
CA SER A 102 8.09 22.92 9.66
C SER A 102 7.43 22.05 8.60
N ILE A 103 6.09 22.01 8.53
CA ILE A 103 5.39 21.07 7.63
C ILE A 103 4.89 21.70 6.33
N ARG A 104 4.80 23.03 6.23
CA ARG A 104 4.25 23.75 5.07
C ARG A 104 5.07 24.94 4.59
N ASP A 105 6.18 25.26 5.25
CA ASP A 105 6.97 26.47 5.02
C ASP A 105 6.19 27.79 5.16
N ASN A 106 5.05 27.75 5.85
CA ASN A 106 4.23 28.93 6.12
C ASN A 106 3.41 28.76 7.41
N LYS A 107 2.81 29.85 7.89
CA LYS A 107 2.04 29.91 9.15
C LYS A 107 0.53 29.71 8.94
N SER A 108 0.12 28.90 7.96
CA SER A 108 -1.30 28.69 7.62
C SER A 108 -2.06 27.80 8.60
N ILE A 109 -1.36 26.94 9.34
CA ILE A 109 -2.00 26.04 10.31
C ILE A 109 -2.13 26.79 11.63
N LYS A 110 -3.36 27.19 11.92
CA LYS A 110 -3.70 27.93 13.14
C LYS A 110 -4.00 26.98 14.30
N LEU A 111 -3.94 27.52 15.52
CA LEU A 111 -4.13 26.78 16.77
C LEU A 111 -5.39 25.91 16.75
N GLU A 112 -6.51 26.48 16.30
CA GLU A 112 -7.83 25.86 16.24
C GLU A 112 -7.94 24.70 15.24
N LYS A 113 -6.94 24.50 14.37
CA LYS A 113 -6.89 23.36 13.44
C LYS A 113 -6.31 22.11 14.10
N PHE A 114 -5.58 22.25 15.20
CA PHE A 114 -5.04 21.10 15.91
C PHE A 114 -6.14 20.39 16.69
N LEU A 115 -6.16 19.07 16.58
CA LEU A 115 -7.01 18.22 17.38
C LEU A 115 -6.37 18.04 18.76
N GLU A 116 -7.15 18.33 19.79
CA GLU A 116 -6.75 18.11 21.18
C GLU A 116 -7.03 16.67 21.60
N TYR A 117 -6.01 16.01 22.13
CA TYR A 117 -6.09 14.72 22.80
C TYR A 117 -5.64 14.87 24.25
N SER A 118 -6.00 13.90 25.08
CA SER A 118 -5.65 13.90 26.50
C SER A 118 -4.14 13.97 26.79
N SER A 119 -3.28 13.58 25.84
CA SER A 119 -1.83 13.58 26.01
C SER A 119 -1.07 14.54 25.09
N HIS A 120 -1.71 15.07 24.05
CA HIS A 120 -1.03 15.82 22.99
C HIS A 120 -2.02 16.58 22.12
N TYR A 121 -1.50 17.51 21.33
CA TYR A 121 -2.19 18.12 20.20
C TYR A 121 -1.59 17.57 18.91
N SER A 122 -2.43 17.30 17.92
CA SER A 122 -2.00 16.76 16.63
C SER A 122 -2.68 17.47 15.47
N TYR A 123 -1.92 17.68 14.41
CA TYR A 123 -2.44 18.08 13.11
C TYR A 123 -1.83 17.18 12.05
N ILE A 124 -2.67 16.65 11.15
CA ILE A 124 -2.26 15.76 10.08
C ILE A 124 -2.89 16.24 8.79
N ASP A 125 -2.07 16.39 7.75
CA ASP A 125 -2.49 16.64 6.39
C ASP A 125 -1.62 15.87 5.38
N ALA A 126 -1.80 16.14 4.08
CA ALA A 126 -1.04 15.49 3.03
C ALA A 126 0.45 15.86 3.00
N LYS A 127 0.85 16.96 3.67
CA LYS A 127 2.24 17.42 3.75
C LYS A 127 2.96 16.85 4.96
N GLY A 128 2.26 16.63 6.07
CA GLY A 128 2.95 16.28 7.29
C GLY A 128 2.10 15.96 8.51
N ILE A 129 2.84 15.64 9.58
CA ILE A 129 2.31 15.48 10.92
C ILE A 129 2.95 16.54 11.80
N ALA A 130 2.14 17.32 12.49
CA ALA A 130 2.57 18.22 13.54
C ALA A 130 2.07 17.72 14.89
N PHE A 131 2.98 17.58 15.85
CA PHE A 131 2.71 17.00 17.16
C PHE A 131 3.21 17.93 18.26
N PHE A 132 2.37 18.20 19.25
CA PHE A 132 2.77 18.94 20.45
C PHE A 132 2.38 18.15 21.69
N SER A 133 3.26 18.08 22.70
CA SER A 133 2.88 17.59 24.01
C SER A 133 3.64 18.26 25.14
N GLN A 134 2.98 18.37 26.29
CA GLN A 134 3.63 18.77 27.54
C GLN A 134 4.15 17.57 28.34
N LEU A 135 3.72 16.35 28.00
CA LEU A 135 4.01 15.15 28.75
C LEU A 135 5.33 14.53 28.31
N GLU A 136 6.19 14.27 29.29
CA GLU A 136 7.39 13.44 29.08
C GLU A 136 7.03 12.03 28.61
N GLY A 137 7.87 11.47 27.74
CA GLY A 137 7.66 10.11 27.20
C GLY A 137 6.71 10.02 26.01
N GLN A 138 6.07 11.12 25.57
CA GLN A 138 5.22 11.10 24.35
C GLN A 138 6.01 10.93 23.05
N GLN A 139 7.34 10.92 23.11
CA GLN A 139 8.19 10.64 21.95
C GLN A 139 7.92 9.26 21.36
N ASP A 140 7.66 8.26 22.19
CA ASP A 140 7.29 6.95 21.68
C ASP A 140 5.90 6.95 21.03
N HIS A 141 4.99 7.84 21.44
CA HIS A 141 3.70 7.99 20.76
C HIS A 141 3.86 8.68 19.41
N PHE A 142 4.67 9.75 19.33
CA PHE A 142 5.02 10.41 18.08
C PHE A 142 5.73 9.46 17.11
N LYS A 143 6.72 8.69 17.58
CA LYS A 143 7.39 7.63 16.82
C LYS A 143 6.43 6.62 16.18
N ARG A 144 5.33 6.29 16.85
CA ARG A 144 4.28 5.41 16.27
C ARG A 144 3.53 6.10 15.14
N HIS A 145 3.31 7.41 15.20
CA HIS A 145 2.71 8.18 14.10
C HIS A 145 3.61 8.16 12.86
N ILE A 146 4.94 8.22 13.03
CA ILE A 146 5.90 8.07 11.91
C ILE A 146 5.67 6.74 11.17
N ILE A 147 5.56 5.64 11.92
CA ILE A 147 5.30 4.31 11.33
C ILE A 147 3.94 4.23 10.64
N LEU A 148 2.90 4.87 11.20
CA LEU A 148 1.57 4.92 10.57
C LEU A 148 1.60 5.72 9.26
N GLN A 149 2.26 6.88 9.25
CA GLN A 149 2.43 7.71 8.06
C GLN A 149 3.19 6.92 6.98
N ALA A 150 4.30 6.28 7.34
CA ALA A 150 5.08 5.45 6.42
C ALA A 150 4.26 4.26 5.88
N LEU A 151 3.42 3.63 6.71
CA LEU A 151 2.52 2.56 6.27
C LEU A 151 1.46 3.08 5.28
N ALA A 152 0.93 4.29 5.48
CA ALA A 152 -0.02 4.89 4.55
C ALA A 152 0.62 5.11 3.17
N TYR A 153 1.82 5.69 3.13
CA TYR A 153 2.59 5.79 1.88
C TYR A 153 2.96 4.43 1.30
N ALA A 154 3.19 3.41 2.13
CA ALA A 154 3.40 2.06 1.66
C ALA A 154 2.17 1.51 0.93
N TYR A 155 0.96 1.70 1.48
CA TYR A 155 -0.25 1.32 0.78
C TYR A 155 -0.42 2.08 -0.53
N LEU A 156 -0.23 3.39 -0.53
CA LEU A 156 -0.34 4.21 -1.74
C LEU A 156 0.64 3.75 -2.83
N GLY A 157 1.92 3.57 -2.49
CA GLY A 157 2.92 3.13 -3.46
C GLY A 157 2.67 1.71 -3.98
N ALA A 158 2.16 0.80 -3.14
CA ALA A 158 1.77 -0.54 -3.58
C ALA A 158 0.55 -0.51 -4.50
N ILE A 159 -0.46 0.29 -4.16
CA ILE A 159 -1.67 0.50 -4.97
C ILE A 159 -1.29 1.08 -6.33
N GLU A 160 -0.52 2.16 -6.35
CA GLU A 160 -0.05 2.81 -7.58
C GLU A 160 0.73 1.84 -8.46
N PHE A 161 1.66 1.07 -7.89
CA PHE A 161 2.42 0.06 -8.62
C PHE A 161 1.51 -0.97 -9.28
N ILE A 162 0.56 -1.53 -8.52
CA ILE A 162 -0.36 -2.55 -9.03
C ILE A 162 -1.26 -1.97 -10.12
N THR A 163 -1.86 -0.81 -9.88
CA THR A 163 -2.71 -0.09 -10.83
C THR A 163 -1.98 0.18 -12.15
N ASN A 164 -0.77 0.73 -12.09
CA ASN A 164 0.03 1.00 -13.28
C ASN A 164 0.35 -0.28 -14.06
N LYS A 165 0.73 -1.36 -13.36
CA LYS A 165 1.00 -2.66 -14.00
C LYS A 165 -0.25 -3.27 -14.64
N LEU A 166 -1.42 -3.13 -14.01
CA LEU A 166 -2.68 -3.63 -14.56
C LEU A 166 -3.03 -2.84 -15.82
N ALA A 167 -2.95 -1.51 -15.78
CA ALA A 167 -3.21 -0.65 -16.93
C ALA A 167 -2.27 -0.95 -18.11
N GLU A 168 -0.96 -1.09 -17.85
CA GLU A 168 0.04 -1.48 -18.86
C GLU A 168 -0.31 -2.81 -19.54
N LYS A 169 -0.71 -3.82 -18.75
CA LYS A 169 -1.05 -5.15 -19.28
C LYS A 169 -2.38 -5.13 -20.03
N VAL A 170 -3.43 -4.52 -19.51
CA VAL A 170 -4.73 -4.47 -20.20
C VAL A 170 -4.65 -3.76 -21.55
N ASN A 171 -3.81 -2.73 -21.69
CA ASN A 171 -3.68 -1.96 -22.93
C ASN A 171 -2.78 -2.63 -24.01
N CYS A 172 -2.17 -3.78 -23.72
CA CYS A 172 -1.23 -4.41 -24.67
C CYS A 172 -1.99 -5.20 -25.77
N ASN A 173 -1.73 -4.87 -27.04
CA ASN A 173 -2.39 -5.52 -28.19
C ASN A 173 -2.08 -7.03 -28.34
N ASP A 174 -0.93 -7.48 -27.85
CA ASP A 174 -0.50 -8.89 -27.82
C ASP A 174 -0.38 -9.41 -26.38
N CYS A 175 -1.31 -9.01 -25.50
CA CYS A 175 -1.15 -9.30 -24.09
C CYS A 175 -1.19 -10.80 -23.78
N ASN A 176 -0.13 -11.31 -23.13
CA ASN A 176 -0.16 -12.63 -22.53
C ASN A 176 -1.17 -12.64 -21.38
N ILE A 177 -2.33 -13.23 -21.62
CA ILE A 177 -3.41 -13.34 -20.63
C ILE A 177 -2.97 -14.05 -19.34
N SER A 178 -1.94 -14.92 -19.41
CA SER A 178 -1.35 -15.54 -18.24
C SER A 178 -0.71 -14.52 -17.30
N ASP A 179 0.06 -13.56 -17.84
CA ASP A 179 0.71 -12.52 -17.04
C ASP A 179 -0.34 -11.62 -16.37
N LEU A 180 -1.44 -11.31 -17.08
CA LEU A 180 -2.53 -10.52 -16.53
C LEU A 180 -3.22 -11.26 -15.37
N ASN A 181 -3.43 -12.58 -15.52
CA ASN A 181 -3.99 -13.41 -14.46
C ASN A 181 -3.07 -13.48 -13.23
N ASP A 182 -1.76 -13.62 -13.43
CA ASP A 182 -0.80 -13.65 -12.33
C ASP A 182 -0.77 -12.31 -11.57
N LEU A 183 -0.80 -11.20 -12.30
CA LEU A 183 -0.87 -9.86 -11.71
C LEU A 183 -2.19 -9.64 -10.94
N TYR A 184 -3.32 -10.08 -11.50
CA TYR A 184 -4.61 -10.06 -10.81
C TYR A 184 -4.57 -10.84 -9.48
N ILE A 185 -3.96 -12.03 -9.48
CA ILE A 185 -3.80 -12.84 -8.27
C ILE A 185 -2.93 -12.11 -7.24
N GLU A 186 -1.81 -11.51 -7.65
CA GLU A 186 -0.95 -10.76 -6.72
C GLU A 186 -1.65 -9.52 -6.14
N ALA A 187 -2.45 -8.82 -6.93
CA ALA A 187 -3.26 -7.70 -6.46
C ALA A 187 -4.36 -8.14 -5.48
N ALA A 188 -5.04 -9.25 -5.77
CA ALA A 188 -6.01 -9.85 -4.85
C ALA A 188 -5.36 -10.29 -3.54
N LYS A 189 -4.13 -10.85 -3.59
CA LYS A 189 -3.33 -11.17 -2.39
C LYS A 189 -2.96 -9.92 -1.61
N PHE A 190 -2.54 -8.84 -2.27
CA PHE A 190 -2.27 -7.57 -1.60
C PHE A 190 -3.48 -7.10 -0.80
N ASN A 191 -4.64 -7.02 -1.46
CA ASN A 191 -5.86 -6.53 -0.83
C ASN A 191 -6.36 -7.44 0.31
N SER A 192 -6.22 -8.76 0.17
CA SER A 192 -6.73 -9.72 1.17
C SER A 192 -5.81 -9.94 2.36
N VAL A 193 -4.48 -9.84 2.16
CA VAL A 193 -3.48 -10.18 3.19
C VAL A 193 -2.89 -8.94 3.84
N PHE A 194 -2.67 -7.88 3.06
CA PHE A 194 -1.89 -6.73 3.50
C PHE A 194 -2.74 -5.48 3.68
N PHE A 195 -3.71 -5.20 2.81
CA PHE A 195 -4.52 -4.00 2.95
C PHE A 195 -5.54 -4.14 4.08
N PHE A 196 -5.55 -3.16 4.99
CA PHE A 196 -6.54 -3.07 6.05
C PHE A 196 -7.04 -1.63 6.17
N TYR A 197 -8.37 -1.47 6.10
CA TYR A 197 -9.04 -0.21 6.46
C TYR A 197 -8.64 0.30 7.85
N GLN A 198 -8.36 -0.63 8.77
CA GLN A 198 -7.84 -0.35 10.10
C GLN A 198 -6.65 -1.29 10.41
N PRO A 199 -5.41 -0.89 10.10
CA PRO A 199 -4.22 -1.70 10.32
C PRO A 199 -3.77 -1.73 11.78
N VAL A 200 -4.27 -0.81 12.61
CA VAL A 200 -3.95 -0.72 14.04
C VAL A 200 -4.84 -1.69 14.85
N LEU A 201 -4.27 -2.32 15.87
CA LEU A 201 -5.04 -3.13 16.82
C LEU A 201 -6.01 -2.23 17.60
N SER A 202 -7.28 -2.61 17.64
CA SER A 202 -8.40 -1.84 18.22
C SER A 202 -8.16 -1.37 19.67
N LYS A 203 -7.40 -2.13 20.45
CA LYS A 203 -7.01 -1.76 21.82
C LYS A 203 -6.19 -0.47 21.92
N ASN A 204 -5.56 -0.01 20.84
CA ASN A 204 -4.77 1.22 20.81
C ASN A 204 -5.63 2.38 20.26
N THR A 205 -6.64 2.81 21.03
CA THR A 205 -7.64 3.81 20.61
C THR A 205 -7.04 5.10 20.04
N GLY A 206 -6.00 5.64 20.67
CA GLY A 206 -5.32 6.86 20.18
C GLY A 206 -4.67 6.66 18.80
N LEU A 207 -4.05 5.51 18.55
CA LEU A 207 -3.41 5.20 17.26
C LEU A 207 -4.43 4.83 16.18
N THR A 208 -5.56 4.22 16.56
CA THR A 208 -6.72 3.98 15.69
C THR A 208 -7.26 5.31 15.15
N GLU A 209 -7.33 6.33 16.01
CA GLU A 209 -7.76 7.67 15.63
C GLU A 209 -6.72 8.39 14.77
N ALA A 210 -5.44 8.30 15.14
CA ALA A 210 -4.35 8.81 14.31
C ALA A 210 -4.38 8.23 12.89
N TRP A 211 -4.59 6.91 12.76
CA TRP A 211 -4.74 6.26 11.46
C TRP A 211 -5.92 6.82 10.67
N ARG A 212 -7.06 7.09 11.32
CA ARG A 212 -8.24 7.69 10.67
C ARG A 212 -7.93 9.08 10.11
N CYS A 213 -7.17 9.90 10.85
CA CYS A 213 -6.73 11.21 10.38
C CYS A 213 -5.77 11.09 9.19
N ILE A 214 -4.81 10.15 9.25
CA ILE A 214 -3.86 9.88 8.16
C ILE A 214 -4.58 9.40 6.91
N ASP A 215 -5.46 8.41 7.03
CA ASP A 215 -6.28 7.90 5.92
C ASP A 215 -7.11 9.00 5.28
N LYS A 216 -7.73 9.87 6.07
CA LYS A 216 -8.49 11.00 5.54
C LYS A 216 -7.60 12.01 4.80
N ALA A 217 -6.40 12.27 5.31
CA ALA A 217 -5.47 13.24 4.74
C ALA A 217 -4.82 12.75 3.43
N LEU A 218 -4.55 11.44 3.34
CA LEU A 218 -3.85 10.81 2.23
C LEU A 218 -4.79 10.02 1.30
N GLU A 219 -6.06 9.93 1.64
CA GLU A 219 -7.11 9.25 0.87
C GLU A 219 -6.81 7.78 0.55
N VAL A 220 -6.08 7.09 1.44
CA VAL A 220 -5.60 5.70 1.24
C VAL A 220 -6.75 4.74 0.91
N ASN A 221 -7.85 4.82 1.66
CA ASN A 221 -9.03 4.00 1.44
C ASN A 221 -9.77 4.33 0.13
N ILE A 222 -9.65 5.57 -0.38
CA ILE A 222 -10.22 5.94 -1.69
C ILE A 222 -9.39 5.29 -2.80
N SER A 223 -8.06 5.41 -2.74
CA SER A 223 -7.16 4.76 -3.71
C SER A 223 -7.34 3.23 -3.73
N SER A 224 -7.58 2.62 -2.57
CA SER A 224 -7.86 1.17 -2.51
C SER A 224 -9.19 0.80 -3.17
N LYS A 225 -10.23 1.64 -3.07
CA LYS A 225 -11.51 1.38 -3.74
C LYS A 225 -11.34 1.44 -5.25
N GLU A 226 -10.60 2.41 -5.76
CA GLU A 226 -10.29 2.51 -7.19
C GLU A 226 -9.58 1.24 -7.68
N LEU A 227 -8.56 0.76 -6.96
CA LEU A 227 -7.89 -0.49 -7.29
C LEU A 227 -8.88 -1.68 -7.33
N LEU A 228 -9.81 -1.77 -6.38
CA LEU A 228 -10.80 -2.85 -6.36
C LEU A 228 -11.76 -2.80 -7.54
N GLU A 229 -12.16 -1.61 -7.96
CA GLU A 229 -12.98 -1.41 -9.15
C GLU A 229 -12.22 -1.84 -10.41
N GLN A 230 -10.95 -1.48 -10.55
CA GLN A 230 -10.10 -1.93 -11.64
C GLN A 230 -9.92 -3.47 -11.64
N LEU A 231 -9.72 -4.08 -10.48
CA LEU A 231 -9.61 -5.53 -10.35
C LEU A 231 -10.90 -6.26 -10.76
N SER A 232 -12.06 -5.68 -10.47
CA SER A 232 -13.35 -6.20 -10.94
C SER A 232 -13.41 -6.22 -12.47
N MET A 233 -12.95 -5.15 -13.13
CA MET A 233 -12.91 -5.08 -14.59
C MET A 233 -11.93 -6.11 -15.19
N VAL A 234 -10.75 -6.27 -14.58
CA VAL A 234 -9.77 -7.28 -15.02
C VAL A 234 -10.31 -8.70 -14.85
N HIS A 235 -10.99 -8.99 -13.74
CA HIS A 235 -11.64 -10.29 -13.54
C HIS A 235 -12.68 -10.59 -14.64
N TYR A 236 -13.47 -9.58 -15.03
CA TYR A 236 -14.42 -9.71 -16.14
C TYR A 236 -13.72 -10.03 -17.47
N ILE A 237 -12.61 -9.36 -17.79
CA ILE A 237 -11.80 -9.64 -19.00
C ILE A 237 -11.29 -11.09 -18.99
N LEU A 238 -10.75 -11.56 -17.86
CA LEU A 238 -10.24 -12.92 -17.72
C LEU A 238 -11.35 -13.97 -17.89
N ASN A 239 -12.55 -13.71 -17.36
CA ASN A 239 -13.70 -14.60 -17.52
C ASN A 239 -14.16 -14.68 -18.99
N LEU A 240 -14.20 -13.55 -19.70
CA LEU A 240 -14.53 -13.54 -21.13
C LEU A 240 -13.53 -14.35 -21.96
N ASP A 241 -12.22 -14.25 -21.67
CA ASP A 241 -11.21 -15.07 -22.33
C ASP A 241 -11.41 -16.57 -22.06
N SER A 242 -11.65 -16.94 -20.81
CA SER A 242 -11.93 -18.33 -20.41
C SER A 242 -13.16 -18.89 -21.13
N GLU A 243 -14.25 -18.13 -21.20
CA GLU A 243 -15.45 -18.52 -21.94
C GLU A 243 -15.20 -18.67 -23.44
N ASN A 244 -14.45 -17.73 -24.03
CA ASN A 244 -14.12 -17.78 -25.46
C ASN A 244 -13.27 -19.01 -25.80
N LYS A 245 -12.29 -19.35 -24.96
CA LYS A 245 -11.50 -20.58 -25.08
C LYS A 245 -12.36 -21.83 -24.97
N LYS A 246 -13.28 -21.88 -24.00
CA LYS A 246 -14.22 -23.00 -23.86
C LYS A 246 -15.08 -23.16 -25.10
N ARG A 247 -15.67 -22.07 -25.62
CA ARG A 247 -16.48 -22.10 -26.85
C ARG A 247 -15.66 -22.52 -28.07
N ALA A 248 -14.39 -22.11 -28.16
CA ALA A 248 -13.50 -22.52 -29.25
C ALA A 248 -13.21 -24.03 -29.20
N LEU A 249 -12.96 -24.59 -28.01
CA LEU A 249 -12.77 -26.02 -27.79
C LEU A 249 -14.04 -26.82 -28.12
N GLU A 250 -15.21 -26.35 -27.68
CA GLU A 250 -16.50 -26.97 -28.01
C GLU A 250 -16.78 -26.96 -29.51
N LYS A 251 -16.51 -25.84 -30.20
CA LYS A 251 -16.59 -25.77 -31.67
C LYS A 251 -15.64 -26.75 -32.35
N GLN A 252 -14.40 -26.87 -31.88
CA GLN A 252 -13.45 -27.85 -32.43
C GLN A 252 -13.91 -29.28 -32.20
N ALA A 253 -14.43 -29.60 -31.01
CA ALA A 253 -14.98 -30.91 -30.70
C ALA A 253 -16.19 -31.24 -31.58
N LYS A 254 -17.11 -30.28 -31.75
CA LYS A 254 -18.29 -30.42 -32.61
C LYS A 254 -17.89 -30.62 -34.08
N ASN A 255 -16.95 -29.83 -34.60
CA ASN A 255 -16.47 -29.98 -35.98
C ASN A 255 -15.79 -31.35 -36.19
N LYS A 256 -15.06 -31.86 -35.20
CA LYS A 256 -14.49 -33.22 -35.27
C LYS A 256 -15.60 -34.27 -35.28
N GLN A 257 -16.61 -34.13 -34.43
CA GLN A 257 -17.75 -35.05 -34.36
C GLN A 257 -18.57 -35.03 -35.66
N GLU A 258 -18.81 -33.87 -36.25
CA GLU A 258 -19.49 -33.75 -37.55
C GLU A 258 -18.71 -34.45 -38.67
N LYS A 259 -17.37 -34.33 -38.69
CA LYS A 259 -16.53 -35.07 -39.64
C LYS A 259 -16.63 -36.59 -39.47
N TRP A 260 -16.64 -37.07 -38.22
CA TRP A 260 -16.84 -38.49 -37.93
C TRP A 260 -18.22 -38.97 -38.33
N ASN A 261 -19.27 -38.21 -38.02
CA ASN A 261 -20.64 -38.52 -38.43
C ASN A 261 -20.76 -38.62 -39.95
N LEU A 262 -20.16 -37.69 -40.70
CA LEU A 262 -20.13 -37.73 -42.17
C LEU A 262 -19.41 -39.01 -42.68
N ALA A 263 -18.28 -39.36 -42.07
CA ALA A 263 -17.54 -40.57 -42.42
C ALA A 263 -18.37 -41.85 -42.18
N PHE A 264 -19.08 -41.94 -41.04
CA PHE A 264 -19.97 -43.07 -40.75
C PHE A 264 -21.15 -43.17 -41.73
N VAL A 265 -21.74 -42.03 -42.12
CA VAL A 265 -22.80 -42.00 -43.15
C VAL A 265 -22.28 -42.54 -44.49
N ILE A 266 -21.08 -42.11 -44.92
CA ILE A 266 -20.47 -42.59 -46.18
C ILE A 266 -20.22 -44.11 -46.11
N ILE A 267 -19.68 -44.62 -44.99
CA ILE A 267 -19.47 -46.05 -44.79
C ILE A 267 -20.80 -46.82 -44.85
N GLY A 268 -21.85 -46.31 -44.20
CA GLY A 268 -23.18 -46.89 -44.22
C GLY A 268 -23.77 -46.97 -45.63
N ILE A 269 -23.61 -45.91 -46.43
CA ILE A 269 -24.05 -45.88 -47.84
C ILE A 269 -23.31 -46.95 -48.66
N ILE A 270 -21.98 -47.06 -48.50
CA ILE A 270 -21.17 -48.05 -49.23
C ILE A 270 -21.58 -49.47 -48.87
N LEU A 271 -21.80 -49.77 -47.59
CA LEU A 271 -22.25 -51.08 -47.13
C LEU A 271 -23.63 -51.44 -47.71
N ALA A 272 -24.57 -50.50 -47.72
CA ALA A 272 -25.89 -50.72 -48.31
C ALA A 272 -25.83 -51.01 -49.82
N ILE A 273 -24.94 -50.32 -50.56
CA ILE A 273 -24.71 -50.57 -51.99
C ILE A 273 -24.10 -51.97 -52.22
N ILE A 274 -23.14 -52.39 -51.39
CA ILE A 274 -22.52 -53.72 -51.48
C ILE A 274 -23.56 -54.82 -51.22
N GLU A 275 -24.48 -54.59 -50.28
CA GLU A 275 -25.55 -55.55 -49.95
C GLU A 275 -26.61 -55.64 -51.05
N LEU A 276 -26.90 -54.54 -51.76
CA LEU A 276 -27.78 -54.52 -52.94
C LEU A 276 -27.18 -55.17 -54.20
N LEU A 277 -25.86 -55.31 -54.26
CA LEU A 277 -25.13 -55.92 -55.39
C LEU A 277 -24.81 -57.41 -55.18
N LYS A 278 -25.15 -57.97 -54.01
CA LYS A 278 -25.11 -59.41 -53.72
C LYS A 278 -26.41 -60.09 -54.12
#